data_AF-A0A7X6YSZ4-F1
#
_entry.id   AF-A0A7X6YSZ4-F1
#
_cell.length_a   1.000
_cell.length_b   1.000
_cell.length_c   1.000
_cell.angle_alpha   90.00
_cell.angle_beta   90.00
_cell.angle_gamma   90.00
#
_symmetry.space_group_name_H-M   'P 1'
#
loop_
_entity.id
_entity.type
_entity.pdbx_description
1 polymer ?
#
loop_
_entity_poly.entity_id
_entity_poly.type
_entity_poly.pdbx_seq_one_letter_code
_entity_poly.pdbx_strand_id
1 'polypeptide(L)' 'PYFRVFNPAEQLRKFDPDKAYVRQWIPELNTAAYPAGMVEHTQARERAVTTYRSALKS' A
#
# COMPACT_ATOMS: atom_id res chain seq x y z
N PRO A 1 -2.88 -14.66 -8.47
CA PRO A 1 -4.11 -14.84 -7.66
C PRO A 1 -4.69 -13.49 -7.21
N TYR A 2 -6.00 -13.26 -7.37
CA TYR A 2 -6.65 -11.96 -7.08
C TYR A 2 -6.58 -11.55 -5.60
N PHE A 3 -6.35 -12.50 -4.70
CA PHE A 3 -6.17 -12.24 -3.27
C PHE A 3 -4.77 -11.70 -2.91
N ARG A 4 -3.85 -11.59 -3.88
CA ARG A 4 -2.51 -11.03 -3.65
C ARG A 4 -2.60 -9.51 -3.62
N VAL A 5 -2.86 -8.97 -2.44
CA VAL A 5 -2.82 -7.54 -2.13
C VAL A 5 -1.53 -7.24 -1.39
N PHE A 6 -0.69 -6.37 -1.96
CA PHE A 6 0.59 -6.01 -1.37
C PHE A 6 0.43 -4.93 -0.29
N ASN A 7 1.12 -5.11 0.84
CA ASN A 7 1.22 -4.10 1.88
C ASN A 7 2.34 -3.09 1.53
N PRO A 8 2.04 -1.81 1.28
CA PRO A 8 3.04 -0.81 0.89
C PRO A 8 4.20 -0.67 1.89
N ALA A 9 3.91 -0.74 3.19
CA ALA A 9 4.93 -0.59 4.24
C ALA A 9 5.91 -1.77 4.25
N GLU A 10 5.40 -3.00 4.12
CA GLU A 10 6.24 -4.20 4.05
C GLU A 10 7.05 -4.27 2.75
N GLN A 11 6.49 -3.80 1.63
CA GLN A 11 7.25 -3.70 0.37
C GLN A 11 8.40 -2.70 0.51
N LEU A 12 8.16 -1.55 1.13
CA LEU A 12 9.22 -0.57 1.39
C LEU A 12 10.32 -1.19 2.26
N ARG A 13 9.97 -1.83 3.37
CA ARG A 13 10.94 -2.48 4.27
C ARG A 13 11.76 -3.57 3.56
N LYS A 14 11.15 -4.30 2.62
CA LYS A 14 11.79 -5.40 1.91
C LYS A 14 12.73 -4.94 0.80
N PHE A 15 12.36 -3.91 0.04
CA PHE A 15 13.06 -3.50 -1.17
C PHE A 15 13.86 -2.20 -1.04
N ASP A 16 13.58 -1.39 -0.03
CA ASP A 16 14.30 -0.14 0.27
C ASP A 16 14.52 -0.02 1.79
N PRO A 17 15.31 -0.93 2.40
CA PRO A 17 15.55 -0.94 3.84
C PRO A 17 16.20 0.35 4.34
N ASP A 18 17.07 0.95 3.53
CA ASP A 18 17.77 2.21 3.85
C ASP A 18 16.98 3.46 3.48
N LYS A 19 15.79 3.28 2.88
CA LYS A 19 14.92 4.36 2.40
C LYS A 19 15.62 5.29 1.40
N ALA A 20 16.63 4.81 0.68
CA ALA A 20 17.44 5.62 -0.23
C ALA A 20 16.62 6.06 -1.44
N TYR A 21 15.84 5.13 -2.02
CA TYR A 21 14.99 5.43 -3.16
C TYR A 21 13.85 6.36 -2.75
N VAL A 22 13.14 6.04 -1.66
CA VAL A 22 11.99 6.85 -1.26
C VAL A 22 12.40 8.27 -0.82
N ARG A 23 13.58 8.45 -0.21
CA ARG A 23 14.09 9.79 0.15
C ARG A 23 14.49 10.63 -1.07
N GLN A 24 14.97 9.99 -2.13
CA GLN A 24 15.31 10.69 -3.37
C GLN A 24 14.06 11.26 -4.06
N TRP A 25 12.97 10.48 -4.08
CA TRP A 25 11.76 10.83 -4.84
C TRP A 25 10.66 11.49 -4.01
N ILE A 26 10.65 11.26 -2.70
CA ILE A 26 9.69 11.82 -1.74
C ILE A 26 10.48 12.33 -0.52
N PRO A 27 11.22 13.44 -0.67
CA PRO A 27 12.03 14.00 0.41
C PRO A 27 11.18 14.44 1.61
N GLU A 28 9.91 14.78 1.40
CA GLU A 28 8.95 15.15 2.44
C GLU A 28 8.42 13.96 3.24
N LEU A 29 8.79 12.72 2.92
CA LEU A 29 8.31 11.53 3.61
C LEU A 29 8.63 11.59 5.12
N ASN A 30 7.60 11.41 5.96
CA ASN A 30 7.64 11.57 7.43
C ASN A 30 7.77 13.01 7.95
N THR A 31 7.56 14.01 7.09
CA THR A 31 7.42 15.41 7.52
C THR A 31 5.95 15.81 7.60
N ALA A 32 5.66 16.97 8.19
CA ALA A 32 4.32 17.54 8.23
C ALA A 32 3.74 17.90 6.85
N ALA A 33 4.59 18.01 5.82
CA ALA A 33 4.16 18.26 4.44
C ALA A 33 3.68 16.98 3.74
N TYR A 34 3.95 15.79 4.31
CA TYR A 34 3.49 14.53 3.73
C TYR A 34 1.99 14.33 4.01
N PRO A 35 1.16 14.08 2.99
CA PRO A 35 -0.26 13.92 3.18
C PRO A 35 -0.59 12.68 4.01
N ALA A 36 -1.71 12.73 4.71
CA ALA A 36 -2.26 11.56 5.37
C ALA A 36 -2.62 10.47 4.35
N GLY A 37 -2.58 9.20 4.79
CA GLY A 37 -3.01 8.09 3.96
C GLY A 37 -4.45 8.28 3.48
N MET A 38 -4.66 8.18 2.16
CA MET A 38 -5.99 8.39 1.58
C MET A 38 -7.03 7.35 2.05
N VAL A 39 -6.58 6.12 2.32
CA VAL A 39 -7.42 4.99 2.71
C VAL A 39 -6.65 4.06 3.64
N GLU A 40 -7.32 3.50 4.63
CA GLU A 40 -6.77 2.45 5.48
C GLU A 40 -6.54 1.15 4.70
N HIS A 41 -5.30 0.64 4.75
CA HIS A 41 -4.88 -0.49 3.91
C HIS A 41 -5.70 -1.76 4.17
N THR A 42 -6.02 -2.05 5.43
CA THR A 42 -6.83 -3.23 5.81
C THR A 42 -8.21 -3.17 5.18
N GLN A 43 -8.88 -2.01 5.28
CA GLN A 43 -10.20 -1.80 4.67
C GLN A 43 -10.14 -1.89 3.15
N ALA A 44 -9.13 -1.25 2.52
CA ALA A 44 -8.95 -1.29 1.07
C ALA A 44 -8.74 -2.73 0.55
N ARG A 45 -7.93 -3.52 1.28
CA ARG A 45 -7.67 -4.93 0.97
C ARG A 45 -8.95 -5.76 1.04
N GLU A 46 -9.72 -5.64 2.12
CA GLU A 46 -10.96 -6.40 2.31
C GLU A 46 -11.98 -6.07 1.21
N ARG A 47 -12.13 -4.79 0.89
CA ARG A 47 -12.99 -4.33 -0.20
C ARG A 47 -12.59 -4.97 -1.53
N ALA A 48 -11.30 -4.89 -1.89
CA ALA A 48 -10.81 -5.46 -3.15
C ALA A 48 -11.06 -6.97 -3.24
N VAL A 49 -10.65 -7.73 -2.21
CA VAL A 49 -10.80 -9.20 -2.23
C VAL A 49 -12.27 -9.62 -2.26
N THR A 50 -13.15 -8.90 -1.55
CA THR A 50 -14.58 -9.21 -1.51
C THR A 50 -15.24 -8.96 -2.87
N THR A 51 -14.96 -7.82 -3.51
CA THR A 51 -15.49 -7.49 -4.84
C THR A 51 -15.01 -8.49 -5.91
N TYR A 52 -13.73 -8.87 -5.90
CA TYR A 52 -13.23 -9.89 -6.82
C TYR A 52 -13.87 -11.26 -6.56
N ARG A 53 -14.07 -11.63 -5.29
CA ARG A 53 -14.74 -12.89 -4.93
C ARG A 53 -16.19 -12.90 -5.40
N SER A 54 -16.93 -11.80 -5.28
CA SER A 54 -18.33 -11.75 -5.73
C SER A 54 -18.41 -11.82 -7.25
N ALA A 55 -17.57 -11.07 -7.95
CA ALA A 55 -17.55 -11.05 -9.42
C ALA A 55 -17.22 -12.41 -10.05
N LEU A 56 -16.34 -13.20 -9.41
CA LEU A 56 -15.97 -14.54 -9.90
C LEU A 56 -16.96 -15.65 -9.50
N LYS A 57 -17.89 -15.37 -8.58
CA LYS A 57 -18.95 -16.31 -8.16
C LYS A 57 -20.26 -16.11 -8.94
N SER A 58 -20.37 -15.01 -9.68
CA SER A 58 -21.51 -14.67 -10.53
C SER A 58 -21.43 -15.35 -11.90
#